data_AF-A0AAW5D7D6-F1
#
_entry.id   AF-A0AAW5D7D6-F1
#
_cell.length_a   1.000
_cell.length_b   1.000
_cell.length_c   1.000
_cell.angle_alpha   90.00
_cell.angle_beta   90.00
_cell.angle_gamma   90.00
#
_symmetry.space_group_name_H-M   'P 1'
#
loop_
_entity.id
_entity.type
_entity.pdbx_description
1 polymer ?
#
loop_
_entity_poly.entity_id
_entity_poly.type
_entity_poly.pdbx_seq_one_letter_code
_entity_poly.pdbx_strand_id
1 'polypeptide(L)'
;MKDPLSIPCNCGSGKKLKDCCLFGRNKTVNTSILDSNNVPDYTGVSVFYGFRSQLKDVNPFEIDFETACCQVIQANKYLADTHNTMIQFQMLKPGDWYVMGKEDGQMKYSFRFDNEVEAMEVAKEKFHAVRFLQMPEFV
;
A
#
# COMPACT_ATOMS: atom_id res chain seq x y z
N MET A 1 6.75 8.46 36.92
CA MET A 1 6.46 7.74 35.67
C MET A 1 5.00 8.00 35.32
N LYS A 2 4.73 8.80 34.27
CA LYS A 2 3.37 9.08 33.80
C LYS A 2 3.13 8.20 32.57
N ASP A 3 2.13 7.32 32.63
CA ASP A 3 1.69 6.52 31.48
C ASP A 3 1.37 7.46 30.30
N PRO A 4 1.98 7.26 29.12
CA PRO A 4 1.68 8.10 27.98
C PRO A 4 0.29 7.73 27.43
N LEU A 5 -0.62 8.69 27.50
CA LEU A 5 -1.81 8.85 26.66
C LEU A 5 -2.76 7.64 26.61
N SER A 6 -3.62 7.54 27.63
CA SER A 6 -4.86 6.77 27.54
C SER A 6 -5.84 7.45 26.59
N ILE A 7 -5.64 7.30 25.28
CA ILE A 7 -6.58 7.77 24.27
C ILE A 7 -7.90 6.96 24.45
N PRO A 8 -9.04 7.61 24.71
CA PRO A 8 -10.33 6.93 24.86
C PRO A 8 -10.77 6.33 23.52
N CYS A 9 -11.48 5.20 23.52
CA CYS A 9 -11.96 4.64 22.25
C CYS A 9 -12.97 5.56 21.55
N ASN A 10 -12.81 5.72 20.24
CA ASN A 10 -13.76 6.45 19.38
C ASN A 10 -15.08 5.69 19.13
N CYS A 11 -15.24 4.53 19.77
CA CYS A 11 -16.41 3.66 19.67
C CYS A 11 -17.52 3.98 20.70
N GLY A 12 -17.35 5.05 21.49
CA GLY A 12 -18.33 5.47 22.51
C GLY A 12 -18.41 4.56 23.75
N SER A 13 -17.58 3.52 23.85
CA SER A 13 -17.66 2.52 24.94
C SER A 13 -16.96 2.92 26.25
N GLY A 14 -16.26 4.06 26.27
CA GLY A 14 -15.53 4.55 27.46
C GLY A 14 -14.33 3.69 27.91
N LYS A 15 -13.99 2.62 27.19
CA LYS A 15 -12.85 1.75 27.50
C LYS A 15 -11.53 2.32 26.98
N LYS A 16 -10.43 1.92 27.63
CA LYS A 16 -9.06 2.21 27.16
C LYS A 16 -8.87 1.61 25.75
N LEU A 17 -8.07 2.25 24.90
CA LEU A 17 -7.85 1.82 23.51
C LEU A 17 -7.51 0.33 23.38
N LYS A 18 -6.72 -0.23 24.30
CA LYS A 18 -6.36 -1.66 24.33
C LYS A 18 -7.55 -2.62 24.43
N ASP A 19 -8.68 -2.17 24.98
CA ASP A 19 -9.90 -2.95 25.22
C ASP A 19 -11.08 -2.44 24.36
N CYS A 20 -10.79 -1.65 23.33
CA CYS A 20 -11.80 -1.05 22.47
C CYS A 20 -12.43 -2.09 21.53
N CYS A 21 -13.75 -1.99 21.35
CA CYS A 21 -14.55 -2.90 20.52
C CYS A 21 -14.10 -3.00 19.06
N LEU A 22 -13.37 -1.98 18.56
CA LEU A 22 -12.75 -2.00 17.22
C LEU A 22 -11.56 -2.96 17.13
N PHE A 23 -10.87 -3.24 18.25
CA PHE A 23 -9.71 -4.14 18.32
C PHE A 23 -10.09 -5.58 18.70
N GLY A 24 -11.29 -5.79 19.25
CA GLY A 24 -11.75 -7.10 19.71
C GLY A 24 -12.12 -8.09 18.61
N ARG A 25 -12.16 -7.68 17.32
CA ARG A 25 -12.70 -8.51 16.24
C ARG A 25 -11.72 -9.04 15.20
N ASN A 26 -10.43 -8.67 15.20
CA ASN A 26 -9.45 -9.30 14.32
C ASN A 26 -8.06 -9.32 14.97
N LYS A 27 -7.86 -10.16 15.99
CA LYS A 27 -6.54 -10.74 16.19
C LYS A 27 -6.31 -11.62 14.97
N THR A 28 -5.36 -11.23 14.13
CA THR A 28 -4.82 -12.01 13.02
C THR A 28 -4.81 -13.48 13.42
N VAL A 29 -5.53 -14.32 12.67
CA VAL A 29 -5.31 -15.76 12.76
C VAL A 29 -3.83 -15.94 12.46
N ASN A 30 -3.07 -16.42 13.44
CA ASN A 30 -1.69 -16.87 13.26
C ASN A 30 -1.73 -18.13 12.38
N THR A 31 -2.07 -17.99 11.10
CA THR A 31 -1.63 -18.93 10.09
C THR A 31 -0.22 -18.49 9.72
N SER A 32 0.73 -18.97 10.53
CA SER A 32 2.12 -19.15 10.11
C SER A 32 2.12 -19.93 8.79
N ILE A 33 2.10 -19.21 7.68
CA ILE A 33 2.62 -19.68 6.40
C ILE A 33 3.98 -19.00 6.25
N LEU A 34 4.89 -19.38 7.17
CA LEU A 34 6.31 -19.41 6.87
C LEU A 34 6.48 -20.65 5.99
N ASP A 35 6.03 -20.55 4.74
CA ASP A 35 6.44 -21.54 3.75
C ASP A 35 7.93 -21.34 3.56
N SER A 36 8.63 -22.45 3.77
CA SER A 36 10.07 -22.64 3.73
C SER A 36 10.65 -22.17 2.40
N ASN A 37 11.03 -20.90 2.38
CA ASN A 37 12.08 -20.20 1.63
C ASN A 37 11.62 -18.73 1.56
N ASN A 38 12.30 -17.82 2.28
CA ASN A 38 12.02 -16.37 2.33
C ASN A 38 12.21 -15.65 0.97
N VAL A 39 11.76 -16.25 -0.13
CA VAL A 39 11.84 -15.69 -1.47
C VAL A 39 10.58 -14.84 -1.69
N PRO A 40 10.73 -13.53 -1.96
CA PRO A 40 9.60 -12.71 -2.33
C PRO A 40 8.89 -13.24 -3.58
N ASP A 41 7.57 -13.45 -3.50
CA ASP A 41 6.76 -13.83 -4.65
C ASP A 41 6.04 -12.61 -5.22
N TYR A 42 6.55 -12.11 -6.35
CA TYR A 42 5.94 -11.02 -7.11
C TYR A 42 5.22 -11.51 -8.37
N THR A 43 4.99 -12.82 -8.50
CA THR A 43 4.29 -13.39 -9.64
C THR A 43 2.87 -12.83 -9.74
N GLY A 44 2.50 -12.40 -10.95
CA GLY A 44 1.16 -11.87 -11.23
C GLY A 44 0.84 -10.52 -10.59
N VAL A 45 1.85 -9.79 -10.08
CA VAL A 45 1.66 -8.45 -9.55
C VAL A 45 1.59 -7.44 -10.68
N SER A 46 0.46 -6.72 -10.77
CA SER A 46 0.32 -5.59 -11.69
C SER A 46 0.86 -4.32 -11.04
N VAL A 47 1.78 -3.62 -11.70
CA VAL A 47 2.35 -2.35 -11.22
C VAL A 47 2.25 -1.27 -12.30
N PHE A 48 1.66 -0.14 -11.94
CA PHE A 48 1.73 1.10 -12.73
C PHE A 48 2.61 2.12 -12.02
N TYR A 49 3.58 2.67 -12.74
CA TYR A 49 4.46 3.71 -12.28
C TYR A 49 3.88 5.07 -12.68
N GLY A 50 3.65 5.93 -11.69
CA GLY A 50 3.16 7.28 -11.86
C GLY A 50 4.29 8.27 -12.07
N PHE A 51 4.15 9.15 -13.05
CA PHE A 51 5.12 10.19 -13.40
C PHE A 51 4.47 11.57 -13.35
N ARG A 52 5.25 12.56 -12.93
CA ARG A 52 4.83 13.97 -12.88
C ARG A 52 4.74 14.57 -14.29
N SER A 53 4.13 15.75 -14.38
CA SER A 53 3.84 16.45 -15.63
C SER A 53 5.08 16.70 -16.52
N GLN A 54 6.29 16.79 -15.96
CA GLN A 54 7.53 16.99 -16.73
C GLN A 54 7.82 15.85 -17.72
N LEU A 55 7.32 14.64 -17.43
CA LEU A 55 7.55 13.43 -18.24
C LEU A 55 6.31 13.05 -19.07
N LYS A 56 5.31 13.94 -19.16
CA LYS A 56 4.04 13.66 -19.84
C LYS A 56 4.25 13.36 -21.33
N ASP A 57 5.08 14.14 -22.00
CA ASP A 57 5.28 14.10 -23.46
C ASP A 57 6.59 13.40 -23.87
N VAL A 58 7.35 12.86 -22.90
CA VAL A 58 8.57 12.10 -23.16
C VAL A 58 8.21 10.73 -23.73
N ASN A 59 9.02 10.19 -24.63
CA ASN A 59 8.82 8.85 -25.15
C ASN A 59 8.82 7.82 -24.00
N PRO A 60 7.78 6.97 -23.85
CA PRO A 60 7.70 6.03 -22.72
C PRO A 60 8.86 5.04 -22.65
N PHE A 61 9.55 4.75 -23.77
CA PHE A 61 10.74 3.88 -23.79
C PHE A 61 12.03 4.57 -23.35
N GLU A 62 12.02 5.90 -23.23
CA GLU A 62 13.16 6.73 -22.81
C GLU A 62 13.04 7.19 -21.35
N ILE A 63 11.90 6.90 -20.70
CA ILE A 63 11.67 7.28 -19.31
C ILE A 63 12.39 6.30 -18.38
N ASP A 64 13.21 6.86 -17.50
CA ASP A 64 13.77 6.12 -16.38
C ASP A 64 12.68 5.90 -15.30
N PHE A 65 12.32 4.63 -15.08
CA PHE A 65 11.31 4.23 -14.10
C PHE A 65 11.71 4.54 -12.66
N GLU A 66 12.99 4.76 -12.37
CA GLU A 66 13.46 5.23 -11.04
C GLU A 66 12.98 6.65 -10.74
N THR A 67 12.62 7.43 -11.77
CA THR A 67 12.10 8.79 -11.63
C THR A 67 10.60 8.84 -11.32
N ALA A 68 9.93 7.69 -11.23
CA ALA A 68 8.51 7.61 -10.87
C ALA A 68 8.26 8.25 -9.49
N CYS A 69 7.19 9.05 -9.38
CA CYS A 69 6.82 9.66 -8.11
C CYS A 69 6.04 8.70 -7.20
N CYS A 70 5.36 7.73 -7.80
CA CYS A 70 4.59 6.71 -7.09
C CYS A 70 4.44 5.43 -7.92
N GLN A 71 3.99 4.38 -7.25
CA GLN A 71 3.61 3.09 -7.80
C GLN A 71 2.19 2.77 -7.35
N VAL A 72 1.36 2.33 -8.30
CA VAL A 72 0.02 1.80 -8.07
C VAL A 72 0.09 0.30 -8.30
N ILE A 73 -0.15 -0.47 -7.26
CA ILE A 73 0.17 -1.90 -7.21
C ILE A 73 -1.08 -2.69 -6.86
N GLN A 74 -1.33 -3.77 -7.60
CA GLN A 74 -2.30 -4.78 -7.20
C GLN A 74 -1.63 -5.78 -6.25
N ALA A 75 -2.14 -5.91 -5.04
CA ALA A 75 -1.60 -6.83 -4.05
C ALA A 75 -1.91 -8.28 -4.44
N ASN A 76 -0.87 -9.10 -4.61
CA ASN A 76 -1.01 -10.55 -4.56
C ASN A 76 -1.02 -11.02 -3.08
N LYS A 77 -1.12 -12.33 -2.86
CA LYS A 77 -1.12 -12.89 -1.49
C LYS A 77 0.10 -12.49 -0.68
N TYR A 78 1.28 -12.62 -1.28
CA TYR A 78 2.54 -12.26 -0.63
C TYR A 78 2.57 -10.79 -0.18
N LEU A 79 2.22 -9.87 -1.08
CA LEU A 79 2.19 -8.42 -0.78
C LEU A 79 1.15 -8.07 0.27
N ALA A 80 -0.06 -8.64 0.18
CA ALA A 80 -1.12 -8.43 1.15
C ALA A 80 -0.68 -8.88 2.56
N ASP A 81 -0.15 -10.10 2.68
CA ASP A 81 0.32 -10.65 3.96
C ASP A 81 1.50 -9.84 4.51
N THR A 82 2.43 -9.44 3.65
CA THR A 82 3.62 -8.65 3.99
C THR A 82 3.23 -7.27 4.53
N HIS A 83 2.38 -6.53 3.83
CA HIS A 83 1.93 -5.21 4.28
C HIS A 83 1.02 -5.29 5.52
N ASN A 84 0.14 -6.27 5.60
CA ASN A 84 -0.68 -6.48 6.80
C ASN A 84 0.17 -6.78 8.03
N THR A 85 1.26 -7.52 7.87
CA THR A 85 2.22 -7.79 8.95
C THR A 85 2.94 -6.51 9.37
N MET A 86 3.41 -5.70 8.42
CA MET A 86 4.07 -4.42 8.72
C MET A 86 3.15 -3.45 9.46
N ILE A 87 1.87 -3.38 9.07
CA ILE A 87 0.90 -2.44 9.64
C ILE A 87 0.20 -3.04 10.87
N GLN A 88 0.46 -4.32 11.18
CA GLN A 88 -0.16 -5.08 12.27
C GLN A 88 -1.70 -5.09 12.18
N PHE A 89 -2.25 -4.99 10.97
CA PHE A 89 -3.69 -4.95 10.71
C PHE A 89 -4.00 -5.59 9.36
N GLN A 90 -5.14 -6.30 9.25
CA GLN A 90 -5.61 -6.90 8.00
C GLN A 90 -6.33 -5.86 7.12
N MET A 91 -5.57 -4.97 6.48
CA MET A 91 -6.12 -3.94 5.58
C MET A 91 -6.17 -4.36 4.12
N LEU A 92 -5.21 -5.18 3.68
CA LEU A 92 -5.11 -5.66 2.31
C LEU A 92 -5.52 -7.12 2.19
N LYS A 93 -6.13 -7.46 1.06
CA LYS A 93 -6.42 -8.81 0.60
C LYS A 93 -5.86 -8.97 -0.81
N PRO A 94 -5.61 -10.21 -1.27
CA PRO A 94 -5.24 -10.43 -2.65
C PRO A 94 -6.28 -9.84 -3.61
N GLY A 95 -5.81 -9.15 -4.65
CA GLY A 95 -6.63 -8.45 -5.65
C GLY A 95 -6.87 -6.97 -5.34
N ASP A 96 -6.68 -6.55 -4.08
CA ASP A 96 -6.83 -5.16 -3.66
C ASP A 96 -5.70 -4.29 -4.22
N TRP A 97 -6.00 -3.03 -4.50
CA TRP A 97 -5.03 -2.05 -5.01
C TRP A 97 -4.54 -1.13 -3.89
N TYR A 98 -3.27 -0.72 -4.01
CA TYR A 98 -2.67 0.27 -3.13
C TYR A 98 -1.69 1.16 -3.87
N VAL A 99 -1.41 2.32 -3.29
CA VAL A 99 -0.48 3.30 -3.83
C VAL A 99 0.66 3.50 -2.85
N MET A 100 1.89 3.49 -3.35
CA MET A 100 3.06 3.88 -2.58
C MET A 100 3.88 4.92 -3.33
N GLY A 101 4.45 5.88 -2.63
CA GLY A 101 5.25 6.93 -3.25
C GLY A 101 6.04 7.70 -2.22
N LYS A 102 6.96 8.53 -2.69
CA LYS A 102 7.80 9.36 -1.82
C LYS A 102 7.23 10.76 -1.72
N GLU A 103 6.93 11.18 -0.50
CA GLU A 103 6.44 12.52 -0.17
C GLU A 103 7.36 13.09 0.93
N ASP A 104 7.96 14.26 0.68
CA ASP A 104 8.88 14.95 1.61
C ASP A 104 9.99 14.05 2.18
N GLY A 105 10.57 13.19 1.34
CA GLY A 105 11.64 12.29 1.75
C GLY A 105 11.18 10.99 2.41
N GLN A 106 9.89 10.86 2.73
CA GLN A 106 9.33 9.68 3.39
C GLN A 106 8.49 8.83 2.44
N MET A 107 8.59 7.52 2.57
CA MET A 107 7.67 6.60 1.88
C MET A 107 6.28 6.69 2.52
N LYS A 108 5.28 6.99 1.71
CA LYS A 108 3.88 7.03 2.10
C LYS A 108 3.13 5.94 1.36
N TYR A 109 2.09 5.43 2.03
CA TYR A 109 1.21 4.41 1.49
C TYR A 109 -0.23 4.87 1.61
N SER A 110 -1.02 4.56 0.58
CA SER A 110 -2.48 4.67 0.62
C SER A 110 -3.06 3.30 0.33
N PHE A 111 -3.75 2.76 1.33
CA PHE A 111 -4.54 1.54 1.29
C PHE A 111 -6.00 1.94 1.58
N ARG A 112 -7.02 1.20 1.16
CA ARG A 112 -7.08 0.12 0.19
C ARG A 112 -8.07 0.57 -0.89
N PHE A 113 -7.85 0.18 -2.14
CA PHE A 113 -8.74 0.48 -3.26
C PHE A 113 -9.24 -0.81 -3.91
N ASP A 114 -10.48 -0.79 -4.39
CA ASP A 114 -11.11 -1.98 -4.99
C ASP A 114 -10.73 -2.15 -6.47
N ASN A 115 -10.26 -1.09 -7.13
CA ASN A 115 -9.84 -1.08 -8.52
C ASN A 115 -8.66 -0.12 -8.76
N GLU A 116 -8.01 -0.27 -9.92
CA GLU A 116 -6.86 0.51 -10.33
C GLU A 116 -7.19 1.99 -10.55
N VAL A 117 -8.42 2.30 -10.99
CA VAL A 117 -8.82 3.68 -11.32
C VAL A 117 -8.86 4.53 -10.04
N GLU A 118 -9.50 4.02 -8.98
CA GLU A 118 -9.52 4.68 -7.67
C GLU A 118 -8.12 4.90 -7.11
N ALA A 119 -7.26 3.88 -7.23
CA ALA A 119 -5.87 3.99 -6.79
C ALA A 119 -5.10 5.02 -7.62
N MET A 120 -5.33 5.09 -8.94
CA MET A 120 -4.73 6.10 -9.82
C MET A 120 -5.22 7.52 -9.51
N GLU A 121 -6.50 7.72 -9.18
CA GLU A 121 -7.00 9.03 -8.76
C GLU A 121 -6.30 9.51 -7.48
N VAL A 122 -6.16 8.63 -6.49
CA VAL A 122 -5.39 8.96 -5.27
C VAL A 122 -3.93 9.24 -5.59
N ALA A 123 -3.35 8.55 -6.57
CA ALA A 123 -1.99 8.82 -7.02
C ALA A 123 -1.85 10.21 -7.68
N LYS A 124 -2.85 10.65 -8.44
CA LYS A 124 -2.91 12.01 -9.00
C LYS A 124 -3.00 13.06 -7.90
N GLU A 125 -3.88 12.85 -6.93
CA GLU A 125 -4.14 13.80 -5.85
C GLU A 125 -2.94 13.94 -4.90
N LYS A 126 -2.37 12.82 -4.43
CA LYS A 126 -1.34 12.82 -3.38
C LYS A 126 0.09 12.92 -3.91
N PHE A 127 0.37 12.28 -5.04
CA PHE A 127 1.74 12.19 -5.57
C PHE A 127 1.95 13.03 -6.83
N HIS A 128 0.93 13.79 -7.25
CA HIS A 128 0.92 14.61 -8.45
C HIS A 128 1.28 13.83 -9.71
N ALA A 129 0.93 12.55 -9.75
CA ALA A 129 1.07 11.72 -10.94
C ALA A 129 0.11 12.23 -12.02
N VAL A 130 0.59 12.32 -13.26
CA VAL A 130 -0.20 12.75 -14.43
C VAL A 130 -0.23 11.66 -15.49
N ARG A 131 0.81 10.81 -15.52
CA ARG A 131 0.96 9.72 -16.47
C ARG A 131 1.27 8.44 -15.73
N PHE A 132 0.70 7.34 -16.18
CA PHE A 132 0.92 6.00 -15.63
C PHE A 132 1.46 5.08 -16.71
N LEU A 133 2.54 4.36 -16.42
CA LEU A 133 3.15 3.40 -17.34
C LEU A 133 3.43 2.09 -16.62
N GLN A 134 3.34 0.97 -17.32
CA GLN A 134 3.84 -0.32 -16.84
C GLN A 134 5.26 -0.53 -17.36
N MET A 135 6.09 -1.21 -16.57
CA MET A 135 7.41 -1.61 -17.03
C MET A 135 7.23 -2.61 -18.18
N PRO A 136 7.93 -2.46 -19.32
CA PRO A 136 7.82 -3.41 -20.41
C PRO A 136 8.25 -4.81 -19.94
N GLU A 137 7.42 -5.82 -20.21
CA GLU A 137 7.82 -7.21 -20.05
C GLU A 137 8.72 -7.59 -21.22
N PHE A 138 10.00 -7.86 -20.95
CA PHE A 138 10.89 -8.44 -21.96
C PHE A 138 10.51 -9.92 -22.10
N VAL A 139 9.79 -10.24 -23.19
CA VAL A 139 9.48 -11.61 -23.62
C VAL A 139 10.67 -12.19 -24.36
#